data_AF-A0A7W0JCT1-F1
#
_entry.id   AF-A0A7W0JCT1-F1
#
_cell.length_a   1.000
_cell.length_b   1.000
_cell.length_c   1.000
_cell.angle_alpha   90.00
_cell.angle_beta   90.00
_cell.angle_gamma   90.00
#
_symmetry.space_group_name_H-M   'P 1'
#
loop_
_entity.id
_entity.type
_entity.pdbx_description
1 polymer ?
#
loop_
_entity_poly.entity_id
_entity_poly.type
_entity_poly.pdbx_seq_one_letter_code
_entity_poly.pdbx_strand_id
1 'polypeptide(L)' 'LTLVDRLPLTGYHAWHVARADMLRRLGRTAEAKESYDAGVAATQNSAERAYLSRKRGELV' A
#
# COMPACT_ATOMS: atom_id res chain seq x y z
N LEU A 1 -0.04 10.68 -9.00
CA LEU A 1 -0.89 10.29 -7.85
C LEU A 1 -1.24 11.45 -6.91
N THR A 2 -0.86 12.68 -7.27
CA THR A 2 -1.03 13.91 -6.48
C THR A 2 -2.46 14.25 -6.05
N LEU A 3 -3.49 13.71 -6.70
CA LEU A 3 -4.88 13.85 -6.26
C LEU A 3 -5.21 12.97 -5.05
N VAL A 4 -4.69 11.74 -5.01
CA VAL A 4 -4.93 10.77 -3.91
C VAL A 4 -4.00 11.03 -2.73
N ASP A 5 -2.78 11.50 -3.00
CA ASP A 5 -1.79 11.88 -1.96
C ASP A 5 -2.24 13.05 -1.08
N ARG A 6 -3.20 13.87 -1.54
CA ARG A 6 -3.73 15.02 -0.81
C ARG A 6 -4.89 14.70 0.15
N LEU A 7 -5.42 13.48 0.11
CA LEU A 7 -6.47 13.08 1.04
C LEU A 7 -5.81 12.72 2.39
N PRO A 8 -6.32 13.20 3.53
CA PRO A 8 -5.79 12.91 4.86
C PRO A 8 -6.18 11.49 5.32
N LEU A 9 -5.99 10.50 4.46
CA LEU A 9 -6.34 9.09 4.66
C LEU A 9 -5.12 8.25 5.04
N THR A 10 -4.02 8.90 5.43
CA THR A 10 -2.78 8.24 5.85
C THR A 10 -2.95 7.33 7.08
N GLY A 11 -4.01 7.50 7.86
CA GLY A 11 -4.40 6.59 8.96
C GLY A 11 -5.30 5.43 8.56
N TYR A 12 -5.77 5.39 7.30
CA TYR A 12 -6.66 4.35 6.81
C TYR A 12 -5.86 3.31 6.02
N HIS A 13 -5.76 2.09 6.56
CA HIS A 13 -4.98 1.01 5.95
C HIS A 13 -5.33 0.79 4.46
N ALA A 14 -6.61 0.86 4.07
CA ALA A 14 -7.03 0.65 2.68
C ALA A 14 -6.55 1.76 1.71
N TRP A 15 -6.23 2.96 2.21
CA TRP A 15 -5.62 4.01 1.38
C TRP A 15 -4.20 3.64 0.98
N HIS A 16 -3.41 3.08 1.90
CA HIS A 16 -2.07 2.58 1.60
C HIS A 16 -2.09 1.45 0.56
N VAL A 17 -3.07 0.56 0.65
CA VAL A 17 -3.28 -0.52 -0.34
C VAL A 17 -3.60 0.03 -1.72
N ALA A 18 -4.56 0.95 -1.81
CA ALA A 18 -4.96 1.58 -3.07
C ALA A 18 -3.80 2.35 -3.71
N ARG A 19 -3.02 3.08 -2.90
CA ARG A 19 -1.81 3.79 -3.35
C ARG A 19 -0.76 2.82 -3.90
N ALA A 20 -0.50 1.74 -3.18
CA ALA A 20 0.46 0.72 -3.60
C ALA A 20 0.07 0.07 -4.94
N ASP A 21 -1.22 -0.24 -5.13
CA ASP A 21 -1.71 -0.81 -6.38
C ASP A 21 -1.66 0.17 -7.56
N MET A 22 -1.91 1.46 -7.33
CA MET A 22 -1.73 2.48 -8.35
C MET A 22 -0.25 2.70 -8.71
N LEU A 23 0.65 2.70 -7.73
CA LEU A 23 2.10 2.82 -7.96
C LEU A 23 2.66 1.62 -8.73
N ARG A 24 2.18 0.41 -8.42
CA ARG A 24 2.49 -0.81 -9.16
C ARG A 24 2.10 -0.69 -10.63
N ARG A 25 0.89 -0.20 -10.92
CA ARG A 25 0.42 0.03 -12.30
C ARG A 25 1.25 1.06 -13.05
N LEU A 26 1.86 2.01 -12.33
CA LEU A 26 2.75 3.02 -12.89
C LEU A 26 4.21 2.55 -13.01
N GLY A 27 4.51 1.29 -12.69
CA GLY A 27 5.89 0.76 -12.70
C GLY A 27 6.78 1.31 -11.58
N ARG A 28 6.22 2.03 -10.61
CA ARG A 28 6.94 2.64 -9.48
C ARG A 28 7.05 1.64 -8.32
N THR A 29 7.78 0.56 -8.56
CA THR A 29 7.83 -0.61 -7.67
C THR A 29 8.37 -0.29 -6.27
N ALA A 30 9.39 0.56 -6.15
CA ALA A 30 9.96 0.93 -4.85
C ALA A 30 8.95 1.65 -3.95
N GLU A 31 8.24 2.64 -4.51
CA GLU A 31 7.22 3.39 -3.76
C GLU A 31 5.97 2.56 -3.47
N ALA A 32 5.66 1.58 -4.34
CA ALA A 32 4.63 0.59 -4.08
C ALA A 32 4.98 -0.30 -2.88
N LYS A 33 6.25 -0.73 -2.76
CA LYS A 33 6.75 -1.50 -1.61
C LYS A 33 6.62 -0.71 -0.30
N GLU A 34 7.06 0.55 -0.29
CA GLU A 34 6.92 1.43 0.88
C GLU A 34 5.46 1.63 1.30
N SER A 35 4.55 1.77 0.34
CA SER A 35 3.12 1.91 0.61
C SER A 35 2.52 0.63 1.19
N TYR A 36 2.92 -0.54 0.69
CA TYR A 36 2.50 -1.81 1.28
C TYR A 36 3.01 -1.99 2.71
N ASP A 37 4.26 -1.60 2.98
CA ASP A 37 4.83 -1.68 4.34
C ASP A 37 4.10 -0.75 5.31
N ALA A 38 3.75 0.47 4.90
CA ALA A 38 2.94 1.38 5.68
C ALA A 38 1.52 0.82 5.95
N GLY A 39 0.90 0.18 4.95
CA GLY A 39 -0.39 -0.48 5.10
C GLY A 39 -0.35 -1.67 6.07
N VAL A 40 0.70 -2.49 6.02
CA VAL A 40 0.94 -3.61 6.95
C VAL A 40 1.12 -3.12 8.39
N ALA A 41 1.86 -2.02 8.58
CA ALA A 41 2.06 -1.41 9.89
C ALA A 41 0.79 -0.79 10.46
N ALA A 42 -0.07 -0.22 9.60
CA ALA A 42 -1.32 0.43 10.00
C ALA A 42 -2.47 -0.55 10.31
N THR A 43 -2.46 -1.77 9.77
CA THR A 43 -3.52 -2.75 10.03
C THR A 43 -3.26 -3.57 11.30
N GLN A 44 -4.32 -3.75 12.10
CA GLN A 44 -4.34 -4.64 13.26
C GLN A 44 -4.88 -6.04 12.92
N ASN A 45 -5.41 -6.23 11.71
CA ASN A 45 -5.99 -7.49 11.26
C ASN A 45 -4.90 -8.41 10.65
N SER A 46 -4.72 -9.59 11.24
CA SER A 46 -3.72 -10.58 10.80
C SER A 46 -3.97 -11.11 9.38
N ALA A 47 -5.22 -11.28 8.97
CA ALA A 47 -5.57 -11.72 7.63
C ALA A 47 -5.20 -10.65 6.58
N GLU A 48 -5.40 -9.39 6.94
CA GLU A 48 -5.04 -8.26 6.08
C GLU A 48 -3.52 -8.09 5.97
N ARG A 49 -2.76 -8.23 7.07
CA ARG A 49 -1.28 -8.24 6.99
C ARG A 49 -0.74 -9.33 6.08
N ALA A 50 -1.31 -10.52 6.15
CA ALA A 50 -0.90 -11.65 5.31
C ALA A 50 -1.16 -11.36 3.83
N TYR A 51 -2.34 -10.82 3.51
CA TYR A 51 -2.69 -10.39 2.15
C TYR A 51 -1.72 -9.32 1.62
N LEU A 52 -1.46 -8.27 2.39
CA LEU A 52 -0.58 -7.16 1.98
C LEU A 52 0.89 -7.57 1.85
N SER A 53 1.37 -8.44 2.75
CA SER A 53 2.74 -8.97 2.68
C SER A 53 2.93 -9.84 1.43
N ARG A 54 1.92 -10.65 1.06
CA ARG A 54 1.92 -11.40 -0.19
C ARG A 54 1.96 -10.47 -1.40
N LYS A 55 1.12 -9.44 -1.42
CA LYS A 55 1.10 -8.42 -2.49
C LYS A 55 2.43 -7.70 -2.65
N ARG A 56 3.10 -7.37 -1.53
CA ARG A 56 4.46 -6.81 -1.56
C ARG A 56 5.47 -7.78 -2.18
N GLY A 57 5.36 -9.09 -1.91
CA GLY A 57 6.23 -10.11 -2.48
C GLY A 57 6.04 -10.33 -3.99
N GLU A 58 4.88 -9.97 -4.55
CA GLU A 58 4.60 -10.01 -5.99
C GLU A 58 5.28 -8.85 -6.76
N LEU A 59 5.85 -7.87 -6.06
CA LEU A 59 6.57 -6.73 -6.65
C LEU A 59 8.05 -7.09 -6.85
N VAL A 60 8.46 -7.35 -8.10
CA VAL A 60 9.86 -7.56 -8.51
C VAL A 60 10.60 -6.24 -8.53
#